data_AF-A0A954ZEE6-F1
#
_entry.id   AF-A0A954ZEE6-F1
#
_cell.length_a   1.000
_cell.length_b   1.000
_cell.length_c   1.000
_cell.angle_alpha   90.00
_cell.angle_beta   90.00
_cell.angle_gamma   90.00
#
_symmetry.space_group_name_H-M   'P 1'
#
loop_
_entity.id
_entity.type
_entity.pdbx_description
1 polymer ?
#
loop_
_entity_poly.entity_id
_entity_poly.type
_entity_poly.pdbx_seq_one_letter_code
_entity_poly.pdbx_strand_id
1 'polypeptide(L)'
;MSFQGNSTSPRRDITSELLWTLCHKVRLVTTQQIAAHFYATAPNPCRRATSLCRKLARAGLIEKHCCSLASINVEKPLYSWEPSNGSRPDFDRLDYQNACRWQSAPKPETTIMATNRARALFGGFPRKVRHNELEHDVALTGVYLRLAARAPSVAQTFQLEDSISPQLFSGRRPDAILPGPPLSVIDVIGRGYDAKKLQGIWMAFREFPIYFC
;
A
#
# COMPACT_ATOMS: atom_id res chain seq x y z
N MET A 1 -35.38 17.59 13.77
CA MET A 1 -35.12 17.43 12.32
C MET A 1 -34.07 16.36 12.15
N SER A 2 -34.49 15.23 11.60
CA SER A 2 -33.73 14.01 11.44
C SER A 2 -32.81 14.11 10.22
N PHE A 3 -31.54 13.75 10.36
CA PHE A 3 -30.69 13.37 9.23
C PHE A 3 -30.25 11.92 9.42
N GLN A 4 -31.09 11.00 8.96
CA GLN A 4 -30.66 9.65 8.62
C GLN A 4 -29.99 9.71 7.24
N GLY A 5 -28.67 9.85 7.23
CA GLY A 5 -27.85 9.67 6.04
C GLY A 5 -27.33 8.24 5.98
N ASN A 6 -28.17 7.29 5.59
CA ASN A 6 -27.72 5.93 5.26
C ASN A 6 -27.05 5.97 3.87
N SER A 7 -25.79 6.39 3.78
CA SER A 7 -24.98 6.26 2.57
C SER A 7 -24.17 4.97 2.59
N THR A 8 -24.85 3.83 2.57
CA THR A 8 -24.20 2.56 2.22
C THR A 8 -23.93 2.59 0.72
N SER A 9 -22.72 2.96 0.32
CA SER A 9 -22.23 2.67 -1.03
C SER A 9 -22.45 1.18 -1.30
N PRO A 10 -22.98 0.79 -2.48
CA PRO A 10 -23.21 -0.62 -2.78
C PRO A 10 -21.90 -1.38 -2.61
N ARG A 11 -21.93 -2.43 -1.77
CA ARG A 11 -20.77 -3.27 -1.49
C ARG A 11 -20.30 -3.82 -2.83
N ARG A 12 -19.19 -3.30 -3.35
CA ARG A 12 -18.59 -3.82 -4.59
C ARG A 12 -18.34 -5.31 -4.37
N ASP A 13 -18.64 -6.13 -5.38
CA ASP A 13 -18.22 -7.51 -5.32
C ASP A 13 -16.67 -7.57 -5.28
N ILE A 14 -16.10 -8.63 -4.71
CA ILE A 14 -14.66 -8.78 -4.50
C ILE A 14 -13.85 -8.56 -5.79
N THR A 15 -14.39 -8.93 -6.95
CA THR A 15 -13.71 -8.75 -8.24
C THR A 15 -13.55 -7.27 -8.56
N SER A 16 -14.65 -6.53 -8.49
CA SER A 16 -14.68 -5.09 -8.74
C SER A 16 -13.84 -4.33 -7.72
N GLU A 17 -13.86 -4.76 -6.46
CA GLU A 17 -13.05 -4.16 -5.39
C GLU A 17 -11.54 -4.39 -5.59
N LEU A 18 -11.14 -5.62 -5.95
CA LEU A 18 -9.74 -5.94 -6.25
C LEU A 18 -9.21 -5.16 -7.46
N LEU A 19 -9.97 -5.11 -8.55
CA LEU A 19 -9.56 -4.38 -9.75
C LEU A 19 -9.47 -2.88 -9.50
N TRP A 20 -10.43 -2.31 -8.77
CA TRP A 20 -10.36 -0.90 -8.38
C TRP A 20 -9.14 -0.63 -7.49
N THR A 21 -8.87 -1.51 -6.52
CA THR A 21 -7.69 -1.40 -5.64
C THR A 21 -6.40 -1.39 -6.44
N LEU A 22 -6.22 -2.33 -7.38
CA LEU A 22 -5.06 -2.41 -8.27
C LEU A 22 -4.95 -1.26 -9.27
N CYS A 23 -6.04 -0.54 -9.55
CA CYS A 23 -6.05 0.59 -10.47
C CYS A 23 -5.89 1.94 -9.76
N HIS A 24 -6.22 2.06 -8.47
CA HIS A 24 -6.28 3.38 -7.80
C HIS A 24 -5.48 3.48 -6.52
N LYS A 25 -5.20 2.37 -5.84
CA LYS A 25 -4.70 2.40 -4.46
C LYS A 25 -3.32 1.79 -4.32
N VAL A 26 -3.04 0.76 -5.10
CA VAL A 26 -1.77 0.03 -5.04
C VAL A 26 -1.35 -0.36 -6.45
N ARG A 27 -0.04 -0.52 -6.68
CA ARG A 27 0.47 -0.93 -8.00
C ARG A 27 0.38 -2.45 -8.23
N LEU A 28 0.46 -3.21 -7.14
CA LEU A 28 0.42 -4.67 -7.15
C LEU A 28 -0.23 -5.21 -5.89
N VAL A 29 -0.46 -6.52 -5.83
CA VAL A 29 -0.81 -7.25 -4.60
C VAL A 29 -0.32 -8.69 -4.73
N THR A 30 0.00 -9.35 -3.62
CA THR A 30 0.30 -10.80 -3.67
C THR A 30 -0.96 -11.64 -3.59
N THR A 31 -0.90 -12.88 -4.09
CA THR A 31 -2.04 -13.82 -3.94
C THR A 31 -2.35 -14.10 -2.46
N GLN A 32 -1.33 -14.10 -1.60
CA GLN A 32 -1.50 -14.25 -0.15
C GLN A 32 -2.22 -13.04 0.47
N GLN A 33 -1.86 -11.81 0.07
CA GLN A 33 -2.56 -10.59 0.51
C GLN A 33 -4.03 -10.60 0.05
N ILE A 34 -4.33 -11.04 -1.18
CA ILE A 34 -5.71 -11.21 -1.65
C ILE A 34 -6.46 -12.22 -0.77
N ALA A 35 -5.85 -13.37 -0.49
CA ALA A 35 -6.45 -14.42 0.32
C ALA A 35 -6.75 -13.93 1.75
N ALA A 36 -5.78 -13.25 2.38
CA ALA A 36 -5.90 -12.75 3.74
C ALA A 36 -6.90 -11.60 3.87
N HIS A 37 -7.01 -10.73 2.86
CA HIS A 37 -7.88 -9.56 2.94
C HIS A 37 -9.31 -9.85 2.45
N PHE A 38 -9.48 -10.34 1.23
CA PHE A 38 -10.80 -10.50 0.61
C PHE A 38 -11.51 -11.81 0.97
N TYR A 39 -10.74 -12.81 1.43
CA TYR A 39 -11.26 -14.14 1.71
C TYR A 39 -11.00 -14.60 3.15
N ALA A 40 -10.66 -13.69 4.08
CA ALA A 40 -10.26 -14.00 5.46
C ALA A 40 -11.16 -15.03 6.17
N THR A 41 -12.47 -14.91 5.97
CA THR A 41 -13.51 -15.74 6.60
C THR A 41 -14.02 -16.87 5.71
N ALA A 42 -13.53 -16.98 4.47
CA ALA A 42 -14.01 -17.96 3.51
C ALA A 42 -13.27 -19.29 3.68
N PRO A 43 -13.93 -20.43 3.40
CA PRO A 43 -13.24 -21.71 3.36
C PRO A 43 -12.23 -21.74 2.20
N ASN A 44 -11.02 -22.21 2.50
CA ASN A 44 -9.90 -22.32 1.55
C ASN A 44 -9.54 -20.97 0.87
N PRO A 45 -9.14 -19.94 1.64
CA PRO A 45 -8.95 -18.58 1.14
C PRO A 45 -7.93 -18.51 0.00
N CYS A 46 -6.80 -19.20 0.12
CA CYS A 46 -5.76 -19.23 -0.91
C CYS A 46 -6.26 -19.83 -2.23
N ARG A 47 -7.08 -20.89 -2.16
CA ARG A 47 -7.67 -21.52 -3.36
C ARG A 47 -8.64 -20.57 -4.05
N ARG A 48 -9.46 -19.84 -3.28
CA ARG A 48 -10.40 -18.83 -3.80
C ARG A 48 -9.67 -17.66 -4.45
N ALA A 49 -8.67 -17.08 -3.79
CA ALA A 49 -7.84 -16.02 -4.34
C ALA A 49 -7.16 -16.44 -5.64
N THR A 50 -6.54 -17.62 -5.65
CA THR A 50 -5.89 -18.17 -6.85
C THR A 50 -6.89 -18.39 -7.99
N SER A 51 -8.08 -18.91 -7.69
CA SER A 51 -9.15 -19.12 -8.67
C SER A 51 -9.64 -17.81 -9.29
N LEU A 52 -9.87 -16.78 -8.46
CA LEU A 52 -10.21 -15.44 -8.94
C LEU A 52 -9.11 -14.89 -9.85
N CYS A 53 -7.84 -14.95 -9.41
CA CYS A 53 -6.72 -14.47 -10.21
C CYS A 53 -6.60 -15.20 -11.55
N ARG A 54 -6.87 -16.51 -11.61
CA ARG A 54 -6.91 -17.23 -12.89
C ARG A 54 -8.01 -16.73 -13.81
N LYS A 55 -9.21 -16.46 -13.28
CA LYS A 55 -10.32 -15.92 -14.08
C LYS A 55 -10.01 -14.54 -14.63
N LEU A 56 -9.47 -13.64 -13.80
CA LEU A 56 -9.14 -12.27 -14.21
C LEU A 56 -7.95 -12.23 -15.19
N ALA A 57 -6.96 -13.11 -15.01
CA ALA A 57 -5.86 -13.23 -15.96
C ALA A 57 -6.36 -13.72 -17.33
N ARG A 58 -7.26 -14.72 -17.36
CA ARG A 58 -7.89 -15.18 -18.62
C ARG A 58 -8.73 -14.10 -19.29
N ALA A 59 -9.37 -13.24 -18.51
CA ALA A 59 -10.10 -12.08 -19.03
C ALA A 59 -9.19 -10.92 -19.49
N GLY A 60 -7.86 -11.07 -19.35
CA GLY A 60 -6.88 -10.04 -19.69
C GLY A 60 -6.97 -8.79 -18.81
N LEU A 61 -7.47 -8.92 -17.58
CA LEU A 61 -7.64 -7.80 -16.64
C LEU A 61 -6.43 -7.65 -15.72
N ILE A 62 -5.74 -8.75 -15.41
CA ILE A 62 -4.53 -8.72 -14.58
C ILE A 62 -3.39 -9.48 -15.23
N GLU A 63 -2.17 -9.08 -14.87
CA GLU A 63 -0.93 -9.79 -15.13
C GLU A 63 -0.45 -10.46 -13.84
N LYS A 64 0.27 -11.58 -13.98
CA LYS A 64 0.82 -12.35 -12.86
C LYS A 64 2.31 -12.51 -13.05
N HIS A 65 3.08 -12.27 -11.99
CA HIS A 65 4.52 -12.48 -11.99
C HIS A 65 4.92 -13.32 -10.78
N CYS A 66 5.70 -14.38 -11.02
CA CYS A 66 6.33 -15.15 -9.97
C CYS A 66 7.69 -14.52 -9.66
N CYS A 67 7.93 -14.14 -8.41
CA CYS A 67 9.16 -13.50 -7.96
C CYS A 67 9.53 -14.01 -6.57
N SER A 68 10.81 -13.94 -6.21
CA SER A 68 11.25 -14.20 -4.84
C SER A 68 11.27 -12.88 -4.08
N LEU A 69 10.45 -12.76 -3.03
CA LEU A 69 10.29 -11.52 -2.25
C LEU A 69 10.46 -11.81 -0.77
N ALA A 70 11.24 -10.98 -0.08
CA ALA A 70 11.06 -10.82 1.35
C ALA A 70 9.76 -10.06 1.59
N SER A 71 8.98 -10.49 2.57
CA SER A 71 7.73 -9.84 2.95
C SER A 71 7.82 -9.39 4.39
N ILE A 72 7.39 -8.17 4.67
CA ILE A 72 7.17 -7.68 6.03
C ILE A 72 5.68 -7.68 6.34
N ASN A 73 5.31 -8.08 7.56
CA ASN A 73 3.95 -7.90 8.05
C ASN A 73 3.83 -6.50 8.65
N VAL A 74 3.23 -5.57 7.91
CA VAL A 74 3.08 -4.19 8.37
C VAL A 74 1.88 -4.09 9.34
N GLU A 75 2.13 -4.40 10.61
CA GLU A 75 1.08 -4.32 11.64
C GLU A 75 0.88 -2.90 12.19
N LYS A 76 1.95 -2.13 12.21
CA LYS A 76 1.94 -0.73 12.62
C LYS A 76 3.13 -0.05 11.96
N PRO A 77 3.13 1.28 11.86
CA PRO A 77 4.34 2.00 11.56
C PRO A 77 5.46 1.57 12.51
N LEU A 78 6.68 1.42 12.01
CA LEU A 78 7.89 1.33 12.85
C LEU A 78 7.99 2.58 13.72
N TYR A 79 7.61 3.73 13.15
CA TYR A 79 7.62 5.00 13.84
C TYR A 79 6.56 5.93 13.27
N SER A 80 5.91 6.68 14.16
CA SER A 80 4.98 7.75 13.82
C SER A 80 5.55 9.05 14.35
N TRP A 81 5.58 10.08 13.51
CA TRP A 81 6.10 11.40 13.84
C TRP A 81 5.03 12.46 13.57
N GLU A 82 4.97 13.48 14.43
CA GLU A 82 4.03 14.60 14.31
C GLU A 82 4.77 15.94 14.53
N PRO A 83 4.53 16.97 13.69
CA PRO A 83 5.25 18.25 13.79
C PRO A 83 5.08 19.00 15.11
N SER A 84 3.89 18.94 15.72
CA SER A 84 3.54 19.77 16.88
C SER A 84 4.12 19.27 18.19
N ASN A 85 4.51 18.00 18.29
CA ASN A 85 4.90 17.34 19.54
C ASN A 85 6.09 16.38 19.39
N GLY A 86 6.52 16.09 18.16
CA GLY A 86 7.53 15.08 17.87
C GLY A 86 8.94 15.62 18.03
N SER A 87 9.75 14.97 18.86
CA SER A 87 11.20 15.15 18.80
C SER A 87 11.75 14.60 17.48
N ARG A 88 12.93 15.06 17.09
CA ARG A 88 13.64 14.49 15.94
C ARG A 88 13.80 12.97 16.15
N PRO A 89 13.46 12.12 15.16
CA PRO A 89 13.62 10.67 15.30
C PRO A 89 15.09 10.27 15.53
N ASP A 90 15.27 9.20 16.31
CA ASP A 90 16.54 8.49 16.43
C ASP A 90 16.72 7.59 15.20
N PHE A 91 17.41 8.12 14.18
CA PHE A 91 17.53 7.44 12.89
C PHE A 91 18.38 6.17 12.95
N ASP A 92 19.35 6.09 13.86
CA ASP A 92 20.17 4.89 14.04
C ASP A 92 19.32 3.75 14.64
N ARG A 93 18.45 4.09 15.59
CA ARG A 93 17.47 3.14 16.12
C ARG A 93 16.46 2.70 15.07
N LEU A 94 15.97 3.61 14.22
CA LEU A 94 15.03 3.26 13.15
C LEU A 94 15.67 2.38 12.08
N ASP A 95 16.92 2.66 11.70
CA ASP A 95 17.71 1.83 10.79
C ASP A 95 17.83 0.40 11.35
N TYR A 96 18.27 0.27 12.61
CA TYR A 96 18.37 -1.04 13.26
C TYR A 96 17.03 -1.79 13.31
N GLN A 97 15.93 -1.11 13.66
CA GLN A 97 14.60 -1.70 13.68
C GLN A 97 14.14 -2.15 12.28
N ASN A 98 14.45 -1.37 11.25
CA ASN A 98 14.14 -1.72 9.88
C ASN A 98 14.96 -2.94 9.42
N ALA A 99 16.26 -2.97 9.70
CA ALA A 99 17.11 -4.12 9.41
C ALA A 99 16.58 -5.40 10.06
N CYS A 100 16.15 -5.32 11.33
CA CYS A 100 15.50 -6.42 12.04
C CYS A 100 14.19 -6.85 11.37
N ARG A 101 13.37 -5.89 10.92
CA ARG A 101 12.10 -6.17 10.25
C ARG A 101 12.27 -6.93 8.93
N TRP A 102 13.36 -6.68 8.20
CA TRP A 102 13.67 -7.30 6.91
C TRP A 102 14.54 -8.56 6.99
N GLN A 103 14.62 -9.23 8.15
CA GLN A 103 15.42 -10.45 8.32
C GLN A 103 14.85 -11.69 7.60
N SER A 104 13.58 -11.67 7.21
CA SER A 104 12.96 -12.82 6.54
C SER A 104 13.63 -13.10 5.19
N ALA A 105 13.97 -14.37 4.97
CA ALA A 105 14.49 -14.80 3.68
C ALA A 105 13.42 -14.61 2.58
N PRO A 106 13.80 -14.16 1.37
CA PRO A 106 12.90 -14.10 0.24
C PRO A 106 12.24 -15.44 -0.06
N LYS A 107 10.93 -15.42 -0.34
CA LYS A 107 10.13 -16.60 -0.69
C LYS A 107 9.47 -16.42 -2.04
N PRO A 108 9.22 -17.51 -2.79
CA PRO A 108 8.43 -17.44 -4.01
C PRO A 108 7.03 -16.90 -3.73
N GLU A 109 6.70 -15.80 -4.39
CA GLU A 109 5.42 -15.09 -4.31
C GLU A 109 4.86 -14.88 -5.71
N THR A 110 3.53 -14.88 -5.82
CA THR A 110 2.84 -14.48 -7.06
C THR A 110 2.24 -13.09 -6.86
N THR A 111 2.86 -12.10 -7.51
CA THR A 111 2.35 -10.73 -7.57
C THR A 111 1.36 -10.57 -8.71
N ILE A 112 0.36 -9.73 -8.49
CA ILE A 112 -0.76 -9.47 -9.37
C ILE A 112 -0.79 -7.97 -9.66
N MET A 113 -0.90 -7.58 -10.93
CA MET A 113 -0.96 -6.18 -11.36
C MET A 113 -2.14 -5.96 -12.30
N ALA A 114 -2.71 -4.75 -12.31
CA ALA A 114 -3.72 -4.38 -13.30
C ALA A 114 -3.08 -4.17 -14.68
N THR A 115 -3.66 -4.79 -15.71
CA THR A 115 -3.31 -4.54 -17.12
C THR A 115 -3.78 -3.17 -17.59
N ASN A 116 -3.29 -2.73 -18.76
CA ASN A 116 -3.84 -1.56 -19.45
C ASN A 116 -5.35 -1.69 -19.73
N ARG A 117 -5.83 -2.91 -20.02
CA ARG A 117 -7.26 -3.18 -20.24
C ARG A 117 -8.08 -2.92 -18.98
N ALA A 118 -7.62 -3.41 -17.82
CA ALA A 118 -8.30 -3.11 -16.56
C ALA A 118 -8.31 -1.61 -16.25
N ARG A 119 -7.21 -0.90 -16.49
CA ARG A 119 -7.14 0.55 -16.31
C ARG A 119 -8.07 1.31 -17.26
N ALA A 120 -8.25 0.85 -18.49
CA ALA A 120 -9.22 1.44 -19.41
C ALA A 120 -10.67 1.30 -18.90
N LEU A 121 -10.98 0.19 -18.20
CA LEU A 121 -12.32 -0.08 -17.68
C LEU A 121 -12.59 0.59 -16.32
N PHE A 122 -11.58 0.65 -15.44
CA PHE A 122 -11.73 1.13 -14.06
C PHE A 122 -11.11 2.53 -13.84
N GLY A 123 -10.45 3.10 -14.85
CA GLY A 123 -9.61 4.28 -14.72
C GLY A 123 -8.32 3.98 -13.96
N GLY A 124 -7.66 5.04 -13.47
CA GLY A 124 -6.51 4.92 -12.58
C GLY A 124 -5.18 5.30 -13.20
N PHE A 125 -4.17 5.41 -12.34
CA PHE A 125 -2.87 6.02 -12.65
C PHE A 125 -1.62 5.19 -12.34
N PRO A 126 -1.67 3.96 -11.78
CA PRO A 126 -0.46 3.35 -11.28
C PRO A 126 0.49 3.06 -12.43
N ARG A 127 1.72 3.51 -12.29
CA ARG A 127 2.75 3.19 -13.28
C ARG A 127 3.08 1.69 -13.22
N LYS A 128 3.84 1.21 -14.20
CA LYS A 128 4.41 -0.14 -14.09
C LYS A 128 5.43 -0.18 -12.94
N VAL A 129 5.39 -1.26 -12.17
CA VAL A 129 6.33 -1.50 -11.06
C VAL A 129 7.68 -1.89 -11.62
N ARG A 130 8.76 -1.37 -11.03
CA ARG A 130 10.13 -1.80 -11.36
C ARG A 130 10.50 -3.00 -10.50
N HIS A 131 11.36 -3.87 -11.02
CA HIS A 131 11.70 -5.11 -10.32
C HIS A 131 12.30 -4.87 -8.93
N ASN A 132 13.12 -3.83 -8.78
CA ASN A 132 13.75 -3.45 -7.52
C ASN A 132 12.79 -2.74 -6.53
N GLU A 133 11.55 -2.47 -6.92
CA GLU A 133 10.53 -1.82 -6.08
C GLU A 133 9.48 -2.84 -5.59
N LEU A 134 9.56 -4.11 -5.99
CA LEU A 134 8.52 -5.11 -5.71
C LEU A 134 8.28 -5.34 -4.22
N GLU A 135 9.34 -5.58 -3.43
CA GLU A 135 9.22 -5.81 -1.98
C GLU A 135 8.61 -4.59 -1.27
N HIS A 136 9.05 -3.40 -1.69
CA HIS A 136 8.55 -2.12 -1.20
C HIS A 136 7.05 -1.94 -1.52
N ASP A 137 6.65 -2.12 -2.77
CA ASP A 137 5.25 -1.98 -3.20
C ASP A 137 4.34 -3.06 -2.57
N VAL A 138 4.86 -4.27 -2.32
CA VAL A 138 4.14 -5.31 -1.57
C VAL A 138 3.88 -4.85 -0.13
N ALA A 139 4.88 -4.27 0.53
CA ALA A 139 4.73 -3.73 1.88
C ALA A 139 3.74 -2.56 1.93
N LEU A 140 3.82 -1.62 0.98
CA LEU A 140 2.85 -0.51 0.86
C LEU A 140 1.42 -1.02 0.63
N THR A 141 1.28 -2.09 -0.15
CA THR A 141 -0.01 -2.76 -0.32
C THR A 141 -0.53 -3.33 0.99
N GLY A 142 0.35 -3.89 1.82
CA GLY A 142 0.01 -4.33 3.18
C GLY A 142 -0.53 -3.19 4.05
N VAL A 143 0.09 -2.01 3.99
CA VAL A 143 -0.39 -0.79 4.69
C VAL A 143 -1.81 -0.44 4.25
N TYR A 144 -2.03 -0.31 2.93
CA TYR A 144 -3.35 0.03 2.39
C TYR A 144 -4.41 -0.98 2.80
N LEU A 145 -4.16 -2.29 2.62
CA LEU A 145 -5.15 -3.33 2.93
C LEU A 145 -5.48 -3.38 4.42
N ARG A 146 -4.50 -3.12 5.30
CA ARG A 146 -4.75 -3.01 6.74
C ARG A 146 -5.60 -1.80 7.07
N LEU A 147 -5.31 -0.66 6.45
CA LEU A 147 -6.12 0.55 6.62
C LEU A 147 -7.55 0.31 6.11
N ALA A 148 -7.72 -0.34 4.96
CA ALA A 148 -9.03 -0.70 4.40
C ALA A 148 -9.82 -1.62 5.33
N ALA A 149 -9.16 -2.55 6.03
CA ALA A 149 -9.82 -3.44 6.98
C ALA A 149 -10.22 -2.74 8.30
N ARG A 150 -9.42 -1.77 8.78
CA ARG A 150 -9.60 -1.16 10.11
C ARG A 150 -10.34 0.18 10.09
N ALA A 151 -10.12 0.98 9.06
CA ALA A 151 -10.70 2.30 8.89
C ALA A 151 -11.06 2.52 7.41
N PRO A 152 -12.13 1.87 6.90
CA PRO A 152 -12.49 1.91 5.48
C PRO A 152 -12.67 3.32 4.92
N SER A 153 -13.26 4.23 5.73
CA SER A 153 -13.44 5.64 5.35
C SER A 153 -12.11 6.38 5.14
N VAL A 154 -11.10 6.08 5.94
CA VAL A 154 -9.74 6.64 5.79
C VAL A 154 -9.02 6.01 4.60
N ALA A 155 -9.17 4.70 4.40
CA ALA A 155 -8.58 4.01 3.24
C ALA A 155 -9.10 4.54 1.89
N GLN A 156 -10.36 5.00 1.85
CA GLN A 156 -10.92 5.64 0.66
C GLN A 156 -10.17 6.91 0.27
N THR A 157 -9.62 7.66 1.22
CA THR A 157 -8.87 8.89 0.94
C THR A 157 -7.41 8.64 0.59
N PHE A 158 -6.87 7.45 0.87
CA PHE A 158 -5.49 7.05 0.55
C PHE A 158 -5.10 7.39 -0.89
N GLN A 159 -4.03 8.14 -1.08
CA GLN A 159 -3.49 8.45 -2.40
C GLN A 159 -2.07 7.87 -2.53
N LEU A 160 -1.86 7.08 -3.57
CA LEU A 160 -0.56 6.54 -3.94
C LEU A 160 0.31 7.63 -4.58
N GLU A 161 1.63 7.52 -4.48
CA GLU A 161 2.64 8.37 -5.13
C GLU A 161 2.25 8.80 -6.56
N ASP A 162 1.76 7.85 -7.37
CA ASP A 162 1.42 8.09 -8.79
C ASP A 162 0.24 9.05 -8.99
N SER A 163 -0.59 9.24 -7.97
CA SER A 163 -1.73 10.17 -7.98
C SER A 163 -1.42 11.52 -7.32
N ILE A 164 -0.23 11.68 -6.73
CA ILE A 164 0.15 12.89 -6.00
C ILE A 164 0.72 13.92 -6.98
N SER A 165 0.21 15.15 -6.89
CA SER A 165 0.75 16.29 -7.62
C SER A 165 2.22 16.56 -7.23
N PRO A 166 3.17 16.60 -8.18
CA PRO A 166 4.58 16.86 -7.88
C PRO A 166 4.84 18.19 -7.15
N GLN A 167 3.95 19.17 -7.33
CA GLN A 167 4.04 20.48 -6.69
C GLN A 167 3.74 20.42 -5.19
N LEU A 168 3.02 19.40 -4.71
CA LEU A 168 2.60 19.31 -3.30
C LEU A 168 3.79 19.22 -2.34
N PHE A 169 4.91 18.62 -2.76
CA PHE A 169 6.09 18.42 -1.94
C PHE A 169 7.38 18.92 -2.62
N SER A 170 7.28 20.02 -3.37
CA SER A 170 8.45 20.64 -4.02
C SER A 170 9.28 19.65 -4.86
N GLY A 171 8.61 18.74 -5.58
CA GLY A 171 9.25 17.72 -6.41
C GLY A 171 9.71 16.45 -5.67
N ARG A 172 9.64 16.39 -4.34
CA ARG A 172 9.74 15.13 -3.57
C ARG A 172 8.42 14.38 -3.68
N ARG A 173 8.44 13.07 -3.44
CA ARG A 173 7.23 12.23 -3.47
C ARG A 173 7.29 11.22 -2.34
N PRO A 174 6.29 11.22 -1.43
CA PRO A 174 6.11 10.12 -0.50
C PRO A 174 5.48 8.92 -1.22
N ASP A 175 5.57 7.74 -0.63
CA ASP A 175 4.96 6.54 -1.22
C ASP A 175 3.44 6.64 -1.24
N ALA A 176 2.85 7.22 -0.21
CA ALA A 176 1.44 7.55 -0.15
C ALA A 176 1.14 8.70 0.81
N ILE A 177 -0.07 9.24 0.70
CA ILE A 177 -0.61 10.23 1.64
C ILE A 177 -2.03 9.88 2.07
N LEU A 178 -2.39 10.40 3.24
CA LEU A 178 -3.77 10.53 3.70
C LEU A 178 -4.12 12.02 3.66
N PRO A 179 -4.90 12.48 2.67
CA PRO A 179 -5.31 13.87 2.62
C PRO A 179 -6.30 14.16 3.75
N GLY A 180 -6.15 15.33 4.37
CA GLY A 180 -6.97 15.79 5.48
C GLY A 180 -6.35 17.02 6.13
N PRO A 181 -7.01 17.59 7.16
CA PRO A 181 -6.40 18.53 8.09
C PRO A 181 -6.03 17.79 9.41
N PRO A 182 -4.75 17.47 9.67
CA PRO A 182 -3.58 17.65 8.80
C PRO A 182 -3.47 16.57 7.72
N LEU A 183 -2.71 16.88 6.65
CA LEU A 183 -2.32 15.89 5.66
C LEU A 183 -1.22 15.02 6.26
N SER A 184 -1.33 13.70 6.13
CA SER A 184 -0.30 12.78 6.63
C SER A 184 0.44 12.07 5.50
N VAL A 185 1.73 11.85 5.71
CA VAL A 185 2.64 11.13 4.83
C VAL A 185 2.80 9.68 5.30
N ILE A 186 2.79 8.75 4.36
CA ILE A 186 3.11 7.33 4.58
C ILE A 186 4.33 7.00 3.71
N ASP A 187 5.38 6.48 4.33
CA ASP A 187 6.62 6.10 3.67
C ASP A 187 7.03 4.70 4.16
N VAL A 188 7.14 3.74 3.24
CA VAL A 188 7.51 2.36 3.55
C VAL A 188 9.03 2.27 3.58
N ILE A 189 9.57 1.94 4.75
CA ILE A 189 11.01 1.80 4.87
C ILE A 189 11.44 0.50 4.19
N GLY A 190 12.04 0.67 3.00
CA GLY A 190 12.57 -0.41 2.19
C GLY A 190 13.74 -1.16 2.85
N ARG A 191 13.99 -2.37 2.36
CA ARG A 191 15.14 -3.17 2.78
C ARG A 191 16.45 -2.45 2.43
N GLY A 192 17.35 -2.35 3.41
CA GLY A 192 18.66 -1.72 3.24
C GLY A 192 18.65 -0.18 3.26
N TYR A 193 17.53 0.45 3.63
CA TYR A 193 17.54 1.88 3.97
C TYR A 193 18.37 2.09 5.23
N ASP A 194 19.29 3.04 5.17
CA ASP A 194 20.14 3.45 6.28
C ASP A 194 19.60 4.69 7.01
N ALA A 195 20.19 5.01 8.17
CA ALA A 195 19.84 6.19 8.95
C ALA A 195 19.86 7.50 8.12
N LYS A 196 20.79 7.64 7.17
CA LYS A 196 20.92 8.82 6.32
C LYS A 196 19.73 8.97 5.36
N LYS A 197 19.29 7.88 4.74
CA LYS A 197 18.11 7.85 3.86
C LYS A 197 16.86 8.20 4.64
N LEU A 198 16.69 7.62 5.83
CA LEU A 198 15.57 7.91 6.74
C LEU A 198 15.53 9.38 7.16
N GLN A 199 16.69 9.95 7.51
CA GLN A 199 16.81 11.37 7.82
C GLN A 199 16.42 12.25 6.63
N GLY A 200 16.84 11.88 5.42
CA GLY A 200 16.48 12.59 4.19
C GLY A 200 14.97 12.61 3.93
N ILE A 201 14.28 11.49 4.16
CA ILE A 201 12.81 11.40 4.07
C ILE A 201 12.17 12.28 5.12
N TRP A 202 12.58 12.17 6.38
CA TRP A 202 12.07 13.02 7.45
C TRP A 202 12.26 14.50 7.13
N MET A 203 13.45 14.93 6.71
CA MET A 203 13.70 16.33 6.33
C MET A 203 12.78 16.82 5.21
N ALA A 204 12.47 15.95 4.23
CA ALA A 204 11.59 16.30 3.11
C ALA A 204 10.13 16.50 3.52
N PHE A 205 9.67 15.82 4.58
CA PHE A 205 8.26 15.76 4.94
C PHE A 205 7.94 16.19 6.38
N ARG A 206 8.91 16.69 7.15
CA ARG A 206 8.78 17.12 8.56
C ARG A 206 7.79 18.26 8.80
N GLU A 207 7.04 18.72 7.82
CA GLU A 207 5.96 19.69 8.03
C GLU A 207 4.60 18.98 8.21
N PHE A 208 4.58 17.66 7.99
CA PHE A 208 3.38 16.80 8.03
C PHE A 208 3.60 15.66 9.03
N PRO A 209 2.54 15.09 9.63
CA PRO A 209 2.64 13.80 10.28
C PRO A 209 3.21 12.74 9.33
N ILE A 210 4.19 11.97 9.77
CA ILE A 210 4.86 10.93 8.98
C ILE A 210 4.66 9.58 9.65
N TYR A 211 4.21 8.60 8.88
CA TYR A 211 4.18 7.19 9.26
C TYR A 211 5.25 6.43 8.50
N PHE A 212 6.32 6.06 9.21
CA PHE A 212 7.35 5.18 8.70
C PHE A 212 6.87 3.73 8.80
N CYS A 213 6.39 3.19 7.70
CA CYS A 213 5.72 1.91 7.58
C CYS A 213 6.61 0.79 7.10
#